data_AF-A0A9D1L2U0-F1
#
_entry.id   AF-A0A9D1L2U0-F1
#
_cell.length_a   1.000
_cell.length_b   1.000
_cell.length_c   1.000
_cell.angle_alpha   90.00
_cell.angle_beta   90.00
_cell.angle_gamma   90.00
#
_symmetry.space_group_name_H-M   'P 1'
#
loop_
_entity.id
_entity.type
_entity.pdbx_description
1 polymer ?
#
loop_
_entity_poly.entity_id
_entity_poly.type
_entity_poly.pdbx_seq_one_letter_code
_entity_poly.pdbx_strand_id
1 'polypeptide(L)'
;MADIFQTQQELYRRVRPALSSKAEEMRRLGYTFIKEEDVWNFLKESKWRQAEGLSLAQLVSDILNAENDPIQKYVLDRLKHVERKID
;
A
#
# COMPACT_ATOMS: atom_id res chain seq x y z
N MET A 1 28.14 -3.76 1.95
CA MET A 1 27.15 -4.18 0.92
C MET A 1 25.82 -3.55 1.26
N ALA A 2 25.37 -2.56 0.49
CA ALA A 2 23.96 -2.18 0.50
C ALA A 2 23.21 -3.25 -0.29
N ASP A 3 22.15 -3.82 0.29
CA ASP A 3 21.25 -4.74 -0.40
C ASP A 3 20.68 -4.01 -1.64
N ILE A 4 21.19 -4.30 -2.83
CA ILE A 4 20.69 -3.72 -4.08
C ILE A 4 19.44 -4.50 -4.46
N PHE A 5 18.28 -4.00 -4.06
CA PHE A 5 16.98 -4.63 -4.36
C PHE A 5 16.64 -4.47 -5.85
N GLN A 6 16.41 -5.59 -6.55
CA GLN A 6 16.37 -5.58 -8.01
C GLN A 6 14.97 -5.35 -8.59
N THR A 7 13.89 -5.60 -7.83
CA THR A 7 12.52 -5.43 -8.34
C THR A 7 11.50 -4.99 -7.29
N GLN A 8 10.45 -4.30 -7.74
CA GLN A 8 9.29 -3.94 -6.90
C GLN A 8 8.62 -5.18 -6.28
N GLN A 9 8.63 -6.31 -6.97
CA GLN A 9 8.04 -7.56 -6.49
C GLN A 9 8.80 -8.13 -5.29
N GLU A 10 10.13 -8.00 -5.27
CA GLU A 10 10.96 -8.47 -4.16
C GLU A 10 10.76 -7.61 -2.91
N LEU A 11 10.69 -6.28 -3.08
CA LEU A 11 10.36 -5.36 -1.99
C LEU A 11 8.97 -5.65 -1.42
N TYR A 12 7.96 -5.84 -2.27
CA TYR A 12 6.60 -6.21 -1.86
C TYR A 12 6.58 -7.46 -0.97
N ARG A 13 7.29 -8.52 -1.37
CA ARG A 13 7.37 -9.76 -0.59
C ARG A 13 8.01 -9.56 0.79
N ARG A 14 9.06 -8.73 0.88
CA ARG A 14 9.75 -8.44 2.15
C ARG A 14 8.88 -7.64 3.13
N VAL A 15 8.13 -6.66 2.64
CA VAL A 15 7.24 -5.85 3.49
C VAL A 15 5.85 -6.45 3.69
N ARG A 16 5.57 -7.60 3.07
CA ARG A 16 4.28 -8.28 3.17
C ARG A 16 3.78 -8.46 4.60
N PRO A 17 4.61 -8.81 5.61
CA PRO A 17 4.14 -8.88 7.00
C PRO A 17 3.56 -7.56 7.52
N ALA A 18 4.15 -6.42 7.15
CA ALA A 18 3.65 -5.09 7.51
C ALA A 18 2.36 -4.76 6.76
N LEU A 19 2.29 -5.06 5.46
CA LEU A 19 1.08 -4.86 4.65
C LEU A 19 -0.10 -5.66 5.21
N SER A 20 0.14 -6.93 5.54
CA SER A 20 -0.86 -7.82 6.13
C SER A 20 -1.33 -7.31 7.49
N SER A 21 -0.40 -6.85 8.33
CA SER A 21 -0.72 -6.25 9.63
C SER A 21 -1.61 -5.01 9.48
N LYS A 22 -1.30 -4.13 8.52
CA LYS A 22 -2.08 -2.92 8.27
C LYS A 22 -3.46 -3.23 7.70
N ALA A 23 -3.56 -4.13 6.72
CA ALA A 23 -4.84 -4.53 6.14
C ALA A 23 -5.75 -5.18 7.20
N GLU A 24 -5.18 -6.01 8.07
CA GLU A 24 -5.91 -6.66 9.16
C GLU A 24 -6.35 -5.65 10.24
N GLU A 25 -5.52 -4.67 10.60
CA GLU A 25 -5.92 -3.54 11.47
C GLU A 25 -7.13 -2.80 10.88
N MET A 26 -7.04 -2.40 9.61
CA MET A 26 -8.11 -1.73 8.89
C MET A 26 -9.38 -2.59 8.84
N ARG A 27 -9.26 -3.89 8.58
CA ARG A 27 -10.39 -4.82 8.61
C ARG A 27 -11.07 -4.85 9.97
N ARG A 28 -10.32 -4.88 11.08
CA ARG A 28 -10.86 -4.83 12.45
C ARG A 28 -11.59 -3.51 12.75
N LEU A 29 -11.20 -2.43 12.09
CA LEU A 29 -11.84 -1.11 12.19
C LEU A 29 -13.04 -0.92 11.24
N GLY A 30 -13.40 -1.94 10.46
CA GLY A 30 -14.58 -1.94 9.58
C GLY A 30 -14.30 -1.71 8.10
N TYR A 31 -13.04 -1.49 7.70
CA TYR A 31 -12.63 -1.31 6.30
C TYR A 31 -12.44 -2.68 5.60
N THR A 32 -13.50 -3.49 5.52
CA THR A 32 -13.43 -4.92 5.17
C THR A 32 -13.02 -5.24 3.73
N PHE A 33 -13.11 -4.27 2.82
CA PHE A 33 -12.83 -4.45 1.39
C PHE A 33 -11.40 -4.09 0.98
N ILE A 34 -10.60 -3.55 1.90
CA ILE A 34 -9.23 -3.10 1.62
C ILE A 34 -8.25 -4.27 1.75
N LYS A 35 -7.38 -4.44 0.75
CA LYS A 35 -6.39 -5.52 0.68
C LYS A 35 -4.95 -5.01 0.82
N GLU A 36 -4.00 -5.94 0.99
CA GLU A 36 -2.56 -5.65 1.07
C GLU A 36 -2.08 -4.86 -0.17
N GLU A 37 -2.58 -5.24 -1.35
CA GLU A 37 -2.25 -4.61 -2.63
C GLU A 37 -2.73 -3.16 -2.69
N ASP A 38 -3.87 -2.85 -2.06
CA ASP A 38 -4.43 -1.50 -2.05
C ASP A 38 -3.55 -0.55 -1.22
N VAL A 39 -3.10 -1.00 -0.04
CA VAL A 39 -2.18 -0.24 0.82
C VAL A 39 -0.86 0.02 0.10
N TRP A 40 -0.32 -1.01 -0.55
CA TRP A 40 0.91 -0.90 -1.33
C TRP A 40 0.76 0.09 -2.50
N ASN A 41 -0.30 -0.03 -3.29
CA ASN A 41 -0.54 0.84 -4.44
C ASN A 41 -0.81 2.29 -4.01
N PHE A 42 -1.54 2.50 -2.91
CA PHE A 42 -1.74 3.81 -2.32
C PHE A 42 -0.39 4.47 -1.99
N LEU A 43 0.49 3.80 -1.24
CA LEU A 43 1.80 4.36 -0.86
C LEU A 43 2.70 4.57 -2.06
N LYS A 44 2.69 3.62 -3.01
CA LYS A 44 3.46 3.70 -4.26
C LYS A 44 3.09 4.92 -5.11
N GLU A 45 1.81 5.26 -5.17
CA GLU A 45 1.32 6.36 -6.02
C GLU A 45 1.21 7.70 -5.29
N SER A 46 1.21 7.69 -3.96
CA SER A 46 1.24 8.88 -3.12
C SER A 46 2.67 9.17 -2.64
N LYS A 47 3.07 8.59 -1.51
CA LYS A 47 4.30 8.91 -0.78
C LYS A 47 5.58 8.49 -1.50
N TRP A 48 5.57 7.36 -2.21
CA TRP A 48 6.78 6.81 -2.84
C TRP A 48 6.90 7.14 -4.32
N ARG A 49 5.98 7.93 -4.89
CA ARG A 49 5.91 8.20 -6.33
C ARG A 49 7.20 8.77 -6.92
N GLN A 50 7.93 9.56 -6.12
CA GLN A 50 9.19 10.21 -6.50
C GLN A 50 10.31 9.90 -5.50
N ALA A 51 10.11 8.90 -4.65
CA ALA A 51 11.09 8.55 -3.63
C ALA A 51 12.20 7.68 -4.24
N GLU A 52 13.44 8.03 -3.97
CA GLU A 52 14.62 7.27 -4.37
C GLU A 52 15.32 6.74 -3.12
N GLY A 53 15.87 5.51 -3.20
CA GLY A 53 16.67 4.95 -2.10
C GLY A 53 15.91 4.62 -0.82
N LEU A 54 14.61 4.33 -0.88
CA LEU A 54 13.83 3.91 0.29
C LEU A 54 14.42 2.63 0.92
N SER A 55 14.75 2.71 2.20
CA SER A 55 15.15 1.55 3.00
C SER A 55 13.94 0.69 3.39
N LEU A 56 14.20 -0.59 3.68
CA LEU A 56 13.15 -1.50 4.16
C LEU A 56 12.48 -1.00 5.44
N ALA A 57 13.25 -0.40 6.36
CA ALA A 57 12.73 0.16 7.61
C ALA A 57 11.78 1.35 7.35
N GLN A 58 12.12 2.22 6.38
CA GLN A 58 11.22 3.31 5.97
C GLN A 58 9.93 2.78 5.36
N LEU A 59 10.00 1.78 4.47
CA LEU A 59 8.80 1.17 3.88
C LEU A 59 7.89 0.57 4.96
N VAL A 60 8.46 -0.21 5.89
CA VAL A 60 7.70 -0.81 6.99
C VAL A 60 7.07 0.27 7.87
N SER A 61 7.83 1.30 8.24
CA SER A 61 7.31 2.43 9.02
C SER A 61 6.18 3.14 8.30
N ASP A 62 6.33 3.40 7.00
CA ASP A 62 5.32 4.07 6.19
C ASP A 62 4.03 3.27 6.09
N ILE A 63 4.14 1.93 5.96
CA ILE A 63 2.99 1.02 5.90
C ILE A 63 2.22 1.02 7.22
N LEU A 64 2.91 0.81 8.34
CA LEU A 64 2.26 0.67 9.65
C LEU A 64 1.63 1.99 10.12
N ASN A 65 2.18 3.13 9.71
CA ASN A 65 1.68 4.46 10.09
C ASN A 65 0.78 5.11 9.03
N ALA A 66 0.43 4.41 7.95
CA ALA A 66 -0.44 4.97 6.92
C ALA A 66 -1.86 5.24 7.49
N GLU A 67 -2.41 6.41 7.20
CA GLU A 67 -3.74 6.80 7.67
C GLU A 67 -4.84 6.03 6.93
N ASN A 68 -5.87 5.60 7.66
CA ASN A 68 -6.89 4.70 7.12
C ASN A 68 -7.83 5.38 6.10
N ASP A 69 -8.26 6.61 6.40
CA ASP A 69 -9.22 7.33 5.55
C ASP A 69 -8.65 7.69 4.17
N PRO A 70 -7.40 8.15 4.03
CA PRO A 70 -6.76 8.33 2.73
C PRO A 70 -6.68 7.04 1.90
N ILE A 71 -6.34 5.91 2.52
CA ILE A 71 -6.32 4.60 1.84
C ILE A 71 -7.74 4.25 1.36
N GLN A 72 -8.75 4.36 2.23
CA GLN A 72 -10.13 4.08 1.87
C GLN A 72 -10.59 4.94 0.69
N LYS A 73 -10.33 6.25 0.75
CA LYS A 73 -10.70 7.19 -0.32
C LYS A 73 -10.05 6.78 -1.64
N TYR A 74 -8.76 6.45 -1.61
CA TYR A 74 -8.01 5.99 -2.77
C TYR A 74 -8.66 4.74 -3.42
N VAL A 75 -9.04 3.74 -2.63
CA VAL A 75 -9.67 2.51 -3.13
C VAL A 75 -11.06 2.80 -3.71
N LEU A 76 -11.90 3.54 -2.96
CA LEU A 76 -13.26 3.88 -3.40
C LEU A 76 -13.26 4.69 -4.70
N ASP A 77 -12.34 5.64 -4.84
CA ASP A 77 -12.24 6.42 -6.06
C ASP A 77 -11.89 5.52 -7.25
N ARG A 78 -11.01 4.55 -7.10
CA ARG A 78 -10.70 3.59 -8.18
C ARG A 78 -11.86 2.67 -8.53
N LEU A 79 -12.61 2.17 -7.54
CA LEU A 79 -13.80 1.34 -7.80
C LEU A 79 -14.85 2.11 -8.63
N LYS A 80 -15.12 3.37 -8.28
CA LYS A 80 -16.06 4.23 -9.04
C LYS A 80 -15.63 4.45 -10.49
N HIS A 81 -14.33 4.46 -10.79
CA HIS A 81 -13.84 4.60 -12.16
C HIS A 81 -13.93 3.30 -12.96
N VAL A 82 -13.87 2.14 -12.29
CA VAL A 82 -14.08 0.84 -12.94
C VAL A 82 -15.56 0.67 -13.33
N GLU A 83 -16.49 1.00 -12.44
CA GLU A 83 -17.94 0.86 -12.69
C GLU A 83 -18.48 1.78 -13.80
N ARG A 84 -17.78 2.88 -14.10
CA ARG A 84 -18.17 3.85 -15.14
C ARG A 84 -17.71 3.47 -16.55
N LYS A 85 -16.89 2.42 -16.70
CA LYS A 85 -16.56 1.85 -18.01
C LYS A 85 -17.65 0.83 -18.39
N ILE A 86 -18.75 1.32 -18.93
CA ILE A 86 -19.68 0.50 -19.72
C ILE A 86 -19.29 0.76 -21.17
N ASP A 87 -18.71 -0.24 -21.84
CA ASP A 87 -18.57 -0.24 -23.31
C ASP A 87 -19.95 -0.31 -23.99
#